data_AF-A0A8H6L0R2-F1
#
_entry.id   AF-A0A8H6L0R2-F1
#
_cell.length_a   1.000
_cell.length_b   1.000
_cell.length_c   1.000
_cell.angle_alpha   90.00
_cell.angle_beta   90.00
_cell.angle_gamma   90.00
#
_symmetry.space_group_name_H-M   'P 1'
#
loop_
_entity.id
_entity.type
_entity.pdbx_description
1 polymer ?
#
loop_
_entity_poly.entity_id
_entity_poly.type
_entity_poly.pdbx_seq_one_letter_code
_entity_poly.pdbx_strand_id
1 'polypeptide(L)'
;MPVFRDGMSSVMGGSAKLTPRKFRWSEMRFETLSKPCTRTNSGQSLKLFGVAFHDVASKKELKNRKNLVAQGNILEDITRHAAGSQGYLIADLKLQKRSWGFVPPEVVRPLALGTVCDLAVMARPLGMIWKQSEPLDGNLQGRGQWTHDHFYGHPTEELNELYIPSVAADKMGFGIVPGEASLGVPDYKLGTEEDVLATLRIVVDPSCEAAERVKDILGANPGWTPGISDIIGFAAPMIRQSFSSIVRVPQPAGYAVRLTQQQEGFVVFHKHLYDLVAERDARNEPVSKQTRSILHQYAELLYRYGEQWENHEVCNQKLNDRSLEFMDNLHGKHTAATKYFKDLMARYNGTGEKSQVFRYTDLMYAHVRHAVNYFPEALERVNASPSRARNHYGLRVAGWITEGAHIYFDNISKVIWDMRSKGFDQPEIVEEAWLTMMWKAF
;
A
#
# COMPACT_ATOMS: atom_id res chain seq x y z
N MET A 1 19.31 52.51 7.48
CA MET A 1 19.39 52.04 6.08
C MET A 1 19.93 50.61 6.08
N PRO A 2 19.12 49.59 5.77
CA PRO A 2 19.61 48.22 5.63
C PRO A 2 19.92 47.89 4.16
N VAL A 3 21.06 47.24 3.95
CA VAL A 3 21.55 46.74 2.66
C VAL A 3 20.77 45.49 2.28
N PHE A 4 20.00 45.54 1.20
CA PHE A 4 19.40 44.36 0.56
C PHE A 4 20.52 43.53 -0.10
N ARG A 5 20.64 42.26 0.27
CA ARG A 5 21.42 41.27 -0.48
C ARG A 5 20.57 40.72 -1.61
N ASP A 6 21.12 40.78 -2.83
CA ASP A 6 20.52 40.26 -4.05
C ASP A 6 20.18 38.77 -3.94
N GLY A 7 18.97 38.45 -4.39
CA GLY A 7 18.43 37.10 -4.45
C GLY A 7 19.17 36.20 -5.42
N MET A 8 19.30 34.94 -5.01
CA MET A 8 19.88 33.83 -5.76
C MET A 8 19.23 33.67 -7.15
N SER A 9 20.07 33.46 -8.15
CA SER A 9 19.69 33.12 -9.51
C SER A 9 18.92 31.79 -9.58
N SER A 10 17.80 31.81 -10.28
CA SER A 10 17.00 30.66 -10.77
C SER A 10 17.79 29.35 -10.97
N VAL A 11 17.20 28.25 -10.48
CA VAL A 11 17.65 26.84 -10.61
C VAL A 11 17.82 26.38 -12.07
N MET A 12 17.29 27.13 -13.04
CA MET A 12 17.65 26.99 -14.45
C MET A 12 18.77 28.00 -14.75
N GLY A 13 20.02 27.54 -14.64
CA GLY A 13 21.21 28.32 -15.00
C GLY A 13 21.22 28.78 -16.46
N GLY A 14 22.22 29.59 -16.83
CA GLY A 14 22.37 30.21 -18.16
C GLY A 14 22.32 29.27 -19.38
N SER A 15 22.36 27.96 -19.17
CA SER A 15 22.28 26.91 -20.20
C SER A 15 20.92 26.84 -20.92
N ALA A 16 19.83 27.34 -20.33
CA ALA A 16 18.52 27.40 -21.02
C ALA A 16 18.49 28.40 -22.20
N LYS A 17 19.46 29.32 -22.28
CA LYS A 17 19.58 30.28 -23.40
C LYS A 17 20.17 29.67 -24.68
N LEU A 18 20.70 28.44 -24.62
CA LEU A 18 21.43 27.82 -25.73
C LEU A 18 20.62 26.79 -26.53
N THR A 19 19.35 26.55 -26.18
CA THR A 19 18.52 25.58 -26.92
C THR A 19 17.61 26.27 -27.96
N PRO A 20 17.77 26.02 -29.27
CA PRO A 20 16.89 26.55 -30.31
C PRO A 20 15.54 25.81 -30.41
N ARG A 21 15.22 24.93 -29.46
CA ARG A 21 13.99 24.13 -29.47
C ARG A 21 12.87 24.88 -28.75
N LYS A 22 11.85 25.31 -29.52
CA LYS A 22 10.58 25.80 -28.98
C LYS A 22 9.83 24.63 -28.34
N PHE A 23 9.79 24.57 -27.02
CA PHE A 23 8.93 23.63 -26.30
C PHE A 23 7.46 23.99 -26.59
N ARG A 24 6.73 23.08 -27.24
CA ARG A 24 5.27 23.13 -27.33
C ARG A 24 4.72 22.09 -26.37
N TRP A 25 4.06 22.56 -25.31
CA TRP A 25 3.24 21.69 -24.48
C TRP A 25 1.82 21.69 -25.05
N SER A 26 1.25 20.49 -25.21
CA SER A 26 -0.16 20.28 -25.47
C SER A 26 -0.78 19.70 -24.20
N GLU A 27 -1.74 20.42 -23.62
CA GLU A 27 -2.50 19.96 -22.46
C GLU A 27 -3.73 19.16 -22.94
N MET A 28 -3.97 18.00 -22.33
CA MET A 28 -5.24 17.27 -22.45
C MET A 28 -6.09 17.61 -21.24
N ARG A 29 -7.35 18.02 -21.47
CA ARG A 29 -8.36 18.12 -20.42
C ARG A 29 -9.58 17.28 -20.75
N PHE A 30 -10.14 16.68 -19.71
CA PHE A 30 -11.42 15.99 -19.75
C PHE A 30 -12.49 16.94 -19.21
N GLU A 31 -13.49 17.26 -20.03
CA GLU A 31 -14.70 17.95 -19.56
C GLU A 31 -15.90 17.01 -19.75
N THR A 32 -16.57 16.69 -18.64
CA THR A 32 -17.86 15.99 -18.67
C THR A 32 -18.96 17.02 -18.86
N LEU A 33 -19.42 17.24 -20.09
CA LEU A 33 -20.57 18.09 -20.35
C LEU A 33 -21.85 17.25 -20.34
N SER A 34 -22.62 17.35 -19.25
CA SER A 34 -24.02 16.90 -19.27
C SER A 34 -24.86 17.95 -20.00
N LYS A 35 -25.21 17.71 -21.26
CA LYS A 35 -26.30 18.45 -21.90
C LYS A 35 -27.58 17.62 -21.87
N PRO A 36 -28.69 18.15 -21.36
CA PRO A 36 -30.00 17.55 -21.59
C PRO A 36 -30.30 17.60 -23.09
N CYS A 37 -30.71 16.47 -23.66
CA CYS A 37 -31.09 16.39 -25.06
C CYS A 37 -32.44 17.11 -25.25
N THR A 38 -32.41 18.38 -25.65
CA THR A 38 -33.61 19.04 -26.20
C THR A 38 -33.71 18.69 -27.68
N ARG A 39 -34.72 17.89 -28.01
CA ARG A 39 -35.17 17.60 -29.38
C ARG A 39 -35.47 18.93 -30.10
N THR A 40 -34.71 19.25 -31.13
CA THR A 40 -35.15 20.21 -32.15
C THR A 40 -35.37 19.46 -33.46
N ASN A 41 -36.64 19.38 -33.86
CA ASN A 41 -37.06 18.96 -35.19
C ASN A 41 -36.69 20.06 -36.19
N SER A 42 -35.63 19.86 -36.98
CA SER A 42 -35.54 20.44 -38.31
C SER A 42 -34.48 19.70 -39.11
N GLY A 43 -34.93 19.07 -40.20
CA GLY A 43 -34.05 18.44 -41.17
C GLY A 43 -33.21 19.51 -41.85
N GLN A 44 -31.89 19.40 -41.73
CA GLN A 44 -30.95 20.00 -42.68
C GLN A 44 -29.71 19.12 -42.77
N SER A 45 -29.54 18.56 -43.97
CA SER A 45 -28.36 17.84 -44.43
C SER A 45 -27.20 18.82 -44.58
N LEU A 46 -26.09 18.56 -43.89
CA LEU A 46 -24.84 19.30 -44.07
C LEU A 46 -23.72 18.32 -44.44
N LYS A 47 -23.46 18.26 -45.75
CA LYS A 47 -22.16 17.88 -46.32
C LYS A 47 -21.10 18.79 -45.73
N LEU A 48 -20.03 18.27 -45.10
CA LEU A 48 -18.72 18.94 -45.15
C LEU A 48 -17.56 18.01 -44.72
N PHE A 49 -16.73 17.72 -45.73
CA PHE A 49 -15.26 17.52 -45.77
C PHE A 49 -14.59 16.31 -45.12
N GLY A 50 -14.07 15.47 -46.03
CA GLY A 50 -12.77 14.85 -45.85
C GLY A 50 -11.63 15.83 -46.12
N VAL A 51 -10.52 15.62 -45.42
CA VAL A 51 -9.17 16.05 -45.84
C VAL A 51 -8.24 14.87 -45.60
N ALA A 52 -7.62 14.43 -46.67
CA ALA A 52 -6.69 13.32 -46.75
C ALA A 52 -5.33 13.68 -46.13
N PHE A 53 -4.71 12.72 -45.45
CA PHE A 53 -3.28 12.69 -45.21
C PHE A 53 -2.58 12.18 -46.48
N HIS A 54 -1.70 13.00 -47.05
CA HIS A 54 -0.58 12.56 -47.87
C HIS A 54 0.64 12.49 -46.95
N ASP A 55 1.31 11.35 -46.82
CA ASP A 55 2.55 11.05 -47.53
C ASP A 55 3.20 9.76 -46.99
N VAL A 56 4.06 9.17 -47.82
CA VAL A 56 4.93 7.99 -47.61
C VAL A 56 4.30 6.61 -47.84
N ALA A 57 4.26 6.19 -49.11
CA ALA A 57 5.03 5.02 -49.55
C ALA A 57 4.90 4.78 -51.07
N SER A 58 6.01 4.32 -51.63
CA SER A 58 6.34 4.08 -53.03
C SER A 58 5.30 3.34 -53.87
N LYS A 59 5.21 3.80 -55.13
CA LYS A 59 4.59 3.11 -56.27
C LYS A 59 5.16 1.70 -56.47
N LYS A 60 4.36 0.66 -56.19
CA LYS A 60 4.29 -0.54 -57.03
C LYS A 60 3.02 -1.35 -56.73
N GLU A 61 2.30 -1.65 -57.79
CA GLU A 61 1.34 -2.76 -57.91
C GLU A 61 -0.04 -2.62 -57.24
N LEU A 62 -0.88 -1.85 -57.94
CA LEU A 62 -2.31 -2.12 -58.09
C LEU A 62 -2.49 -3.35 -59.00
N LYS A 63 -2.83 -4.52 -58.46
CA LYS A 63 -3.56 -5.58 -59.17
C LYS A 63 -4.14 -6.60 -58.19
N ASN A 64 -5.45 -6.47 -57.94
CA ASN A 64 -6.44 -7.50 -57.56
C ASN A 64 -7.45 -6.99 -56.52
N ARG A 65 -8.42 -6.21 -57.00
CA ARG A 65 -9.70 -5.99 -56.32
C ARG A 65 -10.74 -6.93 -56.93
N LYS A 66 -10.88 -8.12 -56.37
CA LYS A 66 -12.13 -8.91 -56.36
C LYS A 66 -12.11 -9.74 -55.07
N ASN A 67 -12.74 -9.18 -54.03
CA ASN A 67 -13.27 -9.84 -52.82
C ASN A 67 -13.28 -8.85 -51.66
N LEU A 68 -14.26 -7.95 -51.64
CA LEU A 68 -14.65 -7.17 -50.45
C LEU A 68 -16.04 -6.54 -50.67
N VAL A 69 -17.00 -7.38 -51.07
CA VAL A 69 -18.45 -7.05 -51.08
C VAL A 69 -19.18 -7.80 -49.93
N ALA A 70 -18.44 -8.40 -49.00
CA ALA A 70 -18.99 -9.19 -47.90
C ALA A 70 -18.78 -8.57 -46.50
N GLN A 71 -18.63 -7.24 -46.39
CA GLN A 71 -18.56 -6.55 -45.09
C GLN A 71 -19.48 -5.31 -45.00
N GLY A 72 -20.48 -5.21 -45.88
CA GLY A 72 -21.49 -4.14 -45.85
C GLY A 72 -22.71 -4.42 -44.95
N ASN A 73 -22.93 -5.68 -44.55
CA ASN A 73 -24.20 -6.09 -43.93
C ASN A 73 -24.11 -6.39 -42.41
N ILE A 74 -23.01 -6.04 -41.74
CA ILE A 74 -22.89 -6.19 -40.27
C ILE A 74 -23.10 -4.86 -39.54
N LEU A 75 -22.93 -3.70 -40.20
CA LEU A 75 -23.15 -2.39 -39.57
C LEU A 75 -24.64 -1.97 -39.53
N GLU A 76 -25.48 -2.42 -40.45
CA GLU A 76 -26.91 -2.06 -40.44
C GLU A 76 -27.71 -2.76 -39.33
N ASP A 77 -27.30 -3.95 -38.89
CA ASP A 77 -27.97 -4.67 -37.80
C ASP A 77 -27.55 -4.18 -36.41
N ILE A 78 -26.31 -3.69 -36.23
CA ILE A 78 -25.90 -3.02 -34.99
C ILE A 78 -26.66 -1.69 -34.80
N THR A 79 -27.01 -1.02 -35.90
CA THR A 79 -27.73 0.25 -35.85
C THR A 79 -29.22 0.08 -35.51
N ARG A 80 -29.83 -1.09 -35.76
CA ARG A 80 -31.23 -1.37 -35.39
C ARG A 80 -31.41 -1.91 -33.97
N HIS A 81 -30.38 -2.45 -33.32
CA HIS A 81 -30.46 -2.95 -31.94
C HIS A 81 -30.10 -1.93 -30.84
N ALA A 82 -29.66 -0.72 -31.21
CA ALA A 82 -29.37 0.36 -30.27
C ALA A 82 -30.57 1.30 -29.98
N ALA A 83 -31.81 0.90 -30.32
CA ALA A 83 -33.01 1.71 -30.12
C ALA A 83 -33.70 1.49 -28.75
N GLY A 84 -33.06 0.81 -27.80
CA GLY A 84 -33.69 0.43 -26.52
C GLY A 84 -32.82 0.49 -25.27
N SER A 85 -31.63 1.09 -25.30
CA SER A 85 -30.72 1.11 -24.15
C SER A 85 -30.09 2.48 -23.90
N GLN A 86 -29.86 2.74 -22.60
CA GLN A 86 -29.37 3.95 -21.96
C GLN A 86 -28.34 4.76 -22.77
N GLY A 87 -28.45 6.08 -22.67
CA GLY A 87 -27.63 7.04 -23.39
C GLY A 87 -26.13 6.76 -23.31
N TYR A 88 -25.52 6.53 -24.47
CA TYR A 88 -24.08 6.45 -24.62
C TYR A 88 -23.51 7.88 -24.68
N LEU A 89 -22.49 8.16 -23.86
CA LEU A 89 -21.66 9.36 -23.95
C LEU A 89 -20.76 9.23 -25.19
N ILE A 90 -21.06 9.98 -26.25
CA ILE A 90 -20.13 10.19 -27.34
C ILE A 90 -19.26 11.40 -26.97
N ALA A 91 -17.97 11.16 -26.70
CA ALA A 91 -17.01 12.23 -26.51
C ALA A 91 -16.74 12.93 -27.86
N ASP A 92 -17.20 14.17 -27.99
CA ASP A 92 -16.92 15.03 -29.15
C ASP A 92 -15.60 15.78 -28.93
N LEU A 93 -14.57 15.46 -29.72
CA LEU A 93 -13.25 16.09 -29.67
C LEU A 93 -13.23 17.31 -30.59
N LYS A 94 -13.43 18.51 -30.03
CA LYS A 94 -13.26 19.76 -30.78
C LYS A 94 -11.92 20.41 -30.52
N LEU A 95 -11.12 20.52 -31.57
CA LEU A 95 -9.88 21.29 -31.56
C LEU A 95 -10.19 22.80 -31.64
N GLN A 96 -10.30 23.49 -30.50
CA GLN A 96 -10.38 24.96 -30.49
C GLN A 96 -8.97 25.57 -30.54
N LYS A 97 -8.66 26.27 -31.63
CA LYS A 97 -7.52 27.19 -31.67
C LYS A 97 -7.96 28.52 -31.07
N ARG A 98 -7.49 28.84 -29.87
CA ARG A 98 -7.53 30.20 -29.32
C ARG A 98 -6.11 30.76 -29.27
N SER A 99 -5.92 31.95 -29.83
CA SER A 99 -4.71 32.74 -29.66
C SER A 99 -4.83 33.54 -28.36
N TRP A 100 -4.02 33.21 -27.36
CA TRP A 100 -3.85 34.05 -26.17
C TRP A 100 -3.02 35.28 -26.54
N GLY A 101 -3.66 36.30 -27.10
CA GLY A 101 -3.05 37.62 -27.25
C GLY A 101 -2.97 38.30 -25.87
N PHE A 102 -1.76 38.57 -25.42
CA PHE A 102 -1.42 39.43 -24.28
C PHE A 102 -2.14 39.16 -22.97
N VAL A 103 -1.87 37.99 -22.40
CA VAL A 103 -2.02 37.82 -20.96
C VAL A 103 -0.60 37.73 -20.38
N PRO A 104 -0.19 38.62 -19.46
CA PRO A 104 1.16 38.60 -18.88
C PRO A 104 1.50 37.20 -18.34
N PRO A 105 2.76 36.74 -18.44
CA PRO A 105 3.16 35.40 -17.98
C PRO A 105 2.79 35.13 -16.51
N GLU A 106 2.58 36.16 -15.70
CA GLU A 106 2.08 36.11 -14.33
C GLU A 106 0.63 35.60 -14.21
N VAL A 107 -0.18 35.72 -15.26
CA VAL A 107 -1.60 35.32 -15.29
C VAL A 107 -1.81 33.99 -16.03
N VAL A 108 -0.88 33.60 -16.92
CA VAL A 108 -0.96 32.35 -17.72
C VAL A 108 -0.20 31.20 -17.08
N ARG A 109 0.77 31.47 -16.20
CA ARG A 109 1.27 30.42 -15.32
C ARG A 109 0.14 30.09 -14.36
N PRO A 110 -0.32 28.84 -14.23
CA PRO A 110 -1.02 28.49 -13.01
C PRO A 110 -0.07 28.87 -11.88
N LEU A 111 -0.41 29.92 -11.12
CA LEU A 111 0.21 30.21 -9.84
C LEU A 111 -0.18 29.05 -8.94
N ALA A 112 0.52 27.93 -9.08
CA ALA A 112 0.47 26.87 -8.11
C ALA A 112 1.17 27.44 -6.87
N LEU A 113 0.37 27.89 -5.92
CA LEU A 113 0.83 28.12 -4.57
C LEU A 113 1.20 26.75 -4.01
N GLY A 114 2.47 26.42 -4.11
CA GLY A 114 3.07 25.25 -3.48
C GLY A 114 3.72 25.67 -2.17
N THR A 115 3.46 24.90 -1.14
CA THR A 115 4.21 24.92 0.12
C THR A 115 5.50 24.11 -0.01
N VAL A 116 6.43 24.31 0.92
CA VAL A 116 7.61 23.45 1.07
C VAL A 116 7.19 21.98 1.27
N CYS A 117 6.03 21.73 1.89
CA CYS A 117 5.45 20.40 2.03
C CYS A 117 5.05 19.79 0.69
N ASP A 118 4.49 20.58 -0.23
CA ASP A 118 4.10 20.07 -1.57
C ASP A 118 5.33 19.62 -2.35
N LEU A 119 6.43 20.37 -2.27
CA LEU A 119 7.72 19.94 -2.82
C LEU A 119 8.23 18.66 -2.14
N ALA A 120 8.06 18.56 -0.81
CA ALA A 120 8.49 17.39 -0.05
C ALA A 120 7.76 16.11 -0.49
N VAL A 121 6.44 16.22 -0.68
CA VAL A 121 5.57 15.14 -1.16
C VAL A 121 5.88 14.81 -2.62
N MET A 122 5.96 15.79 -3.51
CA MET A 122 6.22 15.56 -4.94
C MET A 122 7.59 14.93 -5.20
N ALA A 123 8.61 15.22 -4.39
CA ALA A 123 9.93 14.64 -4.58
C ALA A 123 10.02 13.16 -4.18
N ARG A 124 9.08 12.66 -3.36
CA ARG A 124 9.05 11.25 -2.93
C ARG A 124 8.76 10.28 -4.09
N PRO A 125 7.70 10.45 -4.90
CA PRO A 125 7.48 9.66 -6.11
C PRO A 125 8.66 9.69 -7.10
N LEU A 126 9.50 10.72 -7.04
CA LEU A 126 10.71 10.86 -7.87
C LEU A 126 11.94 10.12 -7.29
N GLY A 127 11.78 9.38 -6.19
CA GLY A 127 12.85 8.59 -5.57
C GLY A 127 13.73 9.36 -4.59
N MET A 128 13.27 10.50 -4.06
CA MET A 128 14.02 11.23 -3.04
C MET A 128 13.80 10.63 -1.66
N ILE A 129 14.85 10.42 -0.87
CA ILE A 129 14.78 9.95 0.53
C ILE A 129 15.17 11.09 1.45
N TRP A 130 14.28 11.46 2.37
CA TRP A 130 14.53 12.52 3.35
C TRP A 130 15.43 11.99 4.47
N LYS A 131 16.57 12.65 4.70
CA LYS A 131 17.41 12.45 5.89
C LYS A 131 16.88 13.26 7.07
N GLN A 132 16.45 14.48 6.79
CA GLN A 132 15.85 15.41 7.74
C GLN A 132 14.70 16.12 7.04
N SER A 133 13.54 16.18 7.69
CA SER A 133 12.34 16.84 7.17
C SER A 133 11.69 17.67 8.27
N GLU A 134 12.00 18.97 8.27
CA GLU A 134 11.45 19.98 9.16
C GLU A 134 10.83 21.09 8.30
N PRO A 135 9.70 20.82 7.63
CA PRO A 135 9.13 21.75 6.67
C PRO A 135 8.67 23.06 7.32
N LEU A 136 8.31 23.05 8.60
CA LEU A 136 7.97 24.25 9.37
C LEU A 136 9.17 25.17 9.57
N ASP A 137 10.37 24.60 9.68
CA ASP A 137 11.63 25.33 9.82
C ASP A 137 12.28 25.63 8.45
N GLY A 138 11.61 25.23 7.36
CA GLY A 138 12.13 25.35 5.99
C GLY A 138 13.33 24.45 5.69
N ASN A 139 13.61 23.46 6.54
CA ASN A 139 14.76 22.58 6.43
C ASN A 139 14.34 21.22 5.85
N LEU A 140 14.68 21.00 4.58
CA LEU A 140 14.44 19.76 3.86
C LEU A 140 15.77 19.21 3.33
N GLN A 141 16.32 18.19 3.98
CA GLN A 141 17.53 17.53 3.53
C GLN A 141 17.19 16.16 2.94
N GLY A 142 17.20 16.08 1.60
CA GLY A 142 16.96 14.85 0.86
C GLY A 142 18.24 14.32 0.21
N ARG A 143 18.30 13.01 0.03
CA ARG A 143 19.24 12.34 -0.88
C ARG A 143 18.41 11.71 -1.99
N GLY A 144 18.70 12.06 -3.25
CA GLY A 144 18.13 11.32 -4.38
C GLY A 144 18.69 9.91 -4.39
N GLN A 145 17.84 8.90 -4.56
CA GLN A 145 18.28 7.52 -4.76
C GLN A 145 19.31 7.41 -5.90
N TRP A 146 19.22 8.31 -6.88
CA TRP A 146 20.07 8.44 -8.07
C TRP A 146 21.48 9.03 -7.85
N THR A 147 21.81 9.55 -6.67
CA THR A 147 22.94 10.51 -6.54
C THR A 147 24.33 9.92 -6.26
N HIS A 148 24.52 8.60 -6.15
CA HIS A 148 25.83 8.07 -5.77
C HIS A 148 26.60 7.19 -6.76
N ASP A 149 26.01 6.62 -7.82
CA ASP A 149 26.76 5.72 -8.71
C ASP A 149 26.51 5.86 -10.22
N HIS A 150 25.62 6.74 -10.69
CA HIS A 150 25.08 6.61 -12.07
C HIS A 150 25.32 7.80 -13.01
N PHE A 151 26.29 8.68 -12.73
CA PHE A 151 26.60 9.78 -13.67
C PHE A 151 27.20 9.32 -15.02
N TYR A 152 27.50 8.03 -15.22
CA TYR A 152 28.06 7.50 -16.47
C TYR A 152 27.43 6.20 -17.00
N GLY A 153 26.35 5.69 -16.40
CA GLY A 153 25.71 4.43 -16.82
C GLY A 153 24.31 4.66 -17.36
N HIS A 154 23.92 3.91 -18.38
CA HIS A 154 22.58 3.89 -18.99
C HIS A 154 21.45 4.00 -17.96
N PRO A 155 20.32 4.68 -18.27
CA PRO A 155 19.12 4.59 -17.43
C PRO A 155 18.75 3.11 -17.29
N THR A 156 19.03 2.55 -16.13
CA THR A 156 18.63 1.20 -15.75
C THR A 156 17.10 1.14 -15.80
N GLU A 157 16.52 -0.03 -16.06
CA GLU A 157 15.07 -0.30 -16.08
C GLU A 157 14.33 0.06 -14.76
N GLU A 158 15.01 0.68 -13.81
CA GLU A 158 14.55 1.15 -12.50
C GLU A 158 13.57 2.36 -12.56
N LEU A 159 13.38 2.97 -13.74
CA LEU A 159 12.32 3.97 -13.97
C LEU A 159 10.89 3.42 -13.76
N ASN A 160 10.71 2.10 -13.65
CA ASN A 160 9.42 1.45 -13.43
C ASN A 160 9.01 1.34 -11.94
N GLU A 161 9.77 1.91 -11.01
CA GLU A 161 9.50 1.76 -9.58
C GLU A 161 8.66 2.89 -8.98
N LEU A 162 7.48 3.15 -9.57
CA LEU A 162 6.55 4.15 -9.06
C LEU A 162 6.05 3.80 -7.65
N TYR A 163 5.97 4.81 -6.78
CA TYR A 163 5.26 4.71 -5.50
C TYR A 163 3.76 4.97 -5.69
N ILE A 164 2.93 4.38 -4.83
CA ILE A 164 1.49 4.64 -4.83
C ILE A 164 1.25 6.14 -4.54
N PRO A 165 0.57 6.88 -5.43
CA PRO A 165 0.32 8.31 -5.24
C PRO A 165 -0.89 8.52 -4.32
N SER A 166 -0.71 8.31 -3.02
CA SER A 166 -1.76 8.47 -2.02
C SER A 166 -1.22 9.07 -0.73
N VAL A 167 -2.07 9.83 -0.02
CA VAL A 167 -1.72 10.43 1.27
C VAL A 167 -1.23 9.38 2.29
N ALA A 168 -1.82 8.18 2.28
CA ALA A 168 -1.39 7.09 3.15
C ALA A 168 0.02 6.58 2.82
N ALA A 169 0.36 6.46 1.53
CA ALA A 169 1.72 6.13 1.11
C ALA A 169 2.70 7.27 1.40
N ASP A 170 2.29 8.53 1.21
CA ASP A 170 3.13 9.69 1.48
C ASP A 170 3.48 9.79 2.97
N LYS A 171 2.50 9.57 3.88
CA LYS A 171 2.73 9.47 5.33
C LYS A 171 3.85 8.50 5.67
N MET A 172 3.85 7.32 5.05
CA MET A 172 4.92 6.32 5.25
C MET A 172 6.28 6.89 4.85
N GLY A 173 6.36 7.77 3.86
CA GLY A 173 7.61 8.43 3.45
C GLY A 173 8.16 9.43 4.46
N PHE A 174 7.34 9.86 5.42
CA PHE A 174 7.71 10.73 6.54
C PHE A 174 7.81 9.98 7.86
N GLY A 175 7.90 8.64 7.82
CA GLY A 175 7.97 7.83 9.03
C GLY A 175 6.67 7.74 9.80
N ILE A 176 5.53 8.00 9.14
CA ILE A 176 4.20 7.92 9.75
C ILE A 176 3.47 6.71 9.18
N VAL A 177 3.15 5.75 10.03
CA VAL A 177 2.27 4.63 9.68
C VAL A 177 0.83 5.13 9.72
N PRO A 178 0.11 5.12 8.58
CA PRO A 178 -1.28 5.55 8.55
C PRO A 178 -2.15 4.59 9.37
N GLY A 179 -3.01 5.11 10.23
CA GLY A 179 -3.97 4.31 10.97
C GLY A 179 -5.23 4.02 10.17
N GLU A 180 -5.77 2.81 10.28
CA GLU A 180 -7.11 2.48 9.80
C GLU A 180 -8.17 3.10 10.72
N ALA A 181 -8.59 4.33 10.39
CA ALA A 181 -9.57 5.10 11.15
C ALA A 181 -10.89 4.34 11.37
N SER A 182 -11.28 3.48 10.43
CA SER A 182 -12.51 2.69 10.56
C SER A 182 -12.42 1.55 11.59
N LEU A 183 -11.22 1.27 12.11
CA LEU A 183 -10.94 0.40 13.25
C LEU A 183 -10.55 1.18 14.52
N GLY A 184 -10.65 2.51 14.49
CA GLY A 184 -10.25 3.38 15.60
C GLY A 184 -8.73 3.45 15.81
N VAL A 185 -7.94 3.11 14.79
CA VAL A 185 -6.48 3.11 14.85
C VAL A 185 -5.94 4.50 14.46
N PRO A 186 -5.16 5.18 15.33
CA PRO A 186 -4.51 6.44 14.99
C PRO A 186 -3.31 6.24 14.07
N ASP A 187 -2.80 7.33 13.51
CA ASP A 187 -1.49 7.33 12.86
C ASP A 187 -0.37 7.16 13.90
N TYR A 188 0.68 6.42 13.56
CA TYR A 188 1.85 6.22 14.41
C TYR A 188 3.09 6.84 13.79
N LYS A 189 3.82 7.65 14.56
CA LYS A 189 5.13 8.13 14.14
C LYS A 189 6.17 7.10 14.56
N LEU A 190 6.80 6.45 13.59
CA LEU A 190 7.80 5.39 13.78
C LEU A 190 9.07 5.66 12.95
N GLY A 191 9.31 6.90 12.52
CA GLY A 191 10.39 7.23 11.59
C GLY A 191 11.79 7.06 12.17
N THR A 192 11.94 7.28 13.47
CA THR A 192 13.21 7.17 14.21
C THR A 192 13.07 6.23 15.41
N GLU A 193 14.20 5.86 16.02
CA GLU A 193 14.19 5.06 17.26
C GLU A 193 13.48 5.80 18.40
N GLU A 194 13.65 7.12 18.51
CA GLU A 194 12.95 7.95 19.49
C GLU A 194 11.44 7.97 19.25
N ASP A 195 11.01 8.05 17.99
CA ASP A 195 9.61 7.99 17.62
C ASP A 195 8.99 6.62 17.99
N VAL A 196 9.74 5.54 17.78
CA VAL A 196 9.37 4.18 18.19
C VAL A 196 9.20 4.08 19.70
N LEU A 197 10.18 4.56 20.48
CA LEU A 197 10.13 4.54 21.94
C LEU A 197 9.01 5.42 22.49
N ALA A 198 8.80 6.60 21.90
CA ALA A 198 7.70 7.49 22.24
C ALA A 198 6.33 6.84 21.97
N THR A 199 6.16 6.22 20.80
CA THR A 199 4.93 5.48 20.47
C THR A 199 4.67 4.35 21.47
N LEU A 200 5.69 3.58 21.85
CA LEU A 200 5.52 2.53 22.86
C LEU A 200 5.06 3.06 24.22
N ARG A 201 5.72 4.10 24.73
CA ARG A 201 5.43 4.68 26.06
C ARG A 201 4.04 5.29 26.14
N ILE A 202 3.61 5.98 25.09
CA ILE A 202 2.34 6.72 25.10
C ILE A 202 1.17 5.79 24.80
N VAL A 203 1.35 4.85 23.87
CA VAL A 203 0.22 4.17 23.23
C VAL A 203 0.12 2.71 23.62
N VAL A 204 1.25 2.00 23.64
CA VAL A 204 1.26 0.54 23.77
C VAL A 204 1.40 0.10 25.22
N ASP A 205 2.34 0.68 25.96
CA ASP A 205 2.69 0.23 27.30
C ASP A 205 3.01 1.42 28.23
N PRO A 206 1.99 1.95 28.95
CA PRO A 206 2.19 3.01 29.91
C PRO A 206 3.13 2.64 31.07
N SER A 207 3.35 1.35 31.34
CA SER A 207 4.30 0.89 32.36
C SER A 207 5.76 1.15 31.95
N CYS A 208 6.00 1.48 30.67
CA CYS A 208 7.29 1.70 30.05
C CYS A 208 8.19 0.45 29.97
N GLU A 209 7.76 -0.73 30.44
CA GLU A 209 8.57 -1.95 30.41
C GLU A 209 8.94 -2.36 28.98
N ALA A 210 7.98 -2.36 28.06
CA ALA A 210 8.22 -2.69 26.66
C ALA A 210 9.17 -1.68 25.98
N ALA A 211 9.07 -0.39 26.35
CA ALA A 211 9.94 0.64 25.79
C ALA A 211 11.40 0.47 26.26
N GLU A 212 11.63 0.18 27.54
CA GLU A 212 12.97 -0.08 28.04
C GLU A 212 13.55 -1.37 27.44
N ARG A 213 12.76 -2.44 27.30
CA ARG A 213 13.22 -3.66 26.62
C ARG A 213 13.61 -3.42 25.16
N VAL A 214 12.82 -2.64 24.41
CA VAL A 214 13.16 -2.31 23.02
C VAL A 214 14.41 -1.46 22.94
N LYS A 215 14.60 -0.54 23.89
CA LYS A 215 15.84 0.23 23.98
C LYS A 215 17.05 -0.67 24.23
N ASP A 216 16.93 -1.68 25.10
CA ASP A 216 18.00 -2.67 25.33
C ASP A 216 18.28 -3.51 24.07
N ILE A 217 17.22 -3.95 23.37
CA ILE A 217 17.32 -4.71 22.11
C ILE A 217 18.02 -3.86 21.03
N LEU A 218 17.62 -2.59 20.87
CA LEU A 218 18.22 -1.65 19.92
C LEU A 218 19.68 -1.34 20.25
N GLY A 219 20.02 -1.23 21.54
CA GLY A 219 21.39 -1.04 21.99
C GLY A 219 22.30 -2.22 21.65
N ALA A 220 21.78 -3.45 21.71
CA ALA A 220 22.51 -4.65 21.32
C ALA A 220 22.51 -4.90 19.80
N ASN A 221 21.42 -4.55 19.12
CA ASN A 221 21.19 -4.81 17.69
C ASN A 221 20.50 -3.59 17.06
N PRO A 222 21.27 -2.59 16.63
CA PRO A 222 20.73 -1.38 16.01
C PRO A 222 19.84 -1.73 14.82
N GLY A 223 18.69 -1.07 14.76
CA GLY A 223 17.75 -1.27 13.69
C GLY A 223 16.87 -2.53 13.82
N TRP A 224 16.68 -3.03 15.05
CA TRP A 224 15.84 -4.20 15.31
C TRP A 224 14.74 -3.91 16.33
N THR A 225 13.50 -4.09 15.89
CA THR A 225 12.31 -3.67 16.65
C THR A 225 11.22 -4.76 16.64
N PRO A 226 11.50 -5.96 17.19
CA PRO A 226 10.55 -7.08 17.15
C PRO A 226 9.21 -6.71 17.80
N GLY A 227 8.11 -7.19 17.23
CA GLY A 227 6.74 -6.81 17.65
C GLY A 227 6.29 -5.44 17.13
N ILE A 228 7.10 -4.40 17.34
CA ILE A 228 6.77 -3.03 16.90
C ILE A 228 6.74 -2.93 15.39
N SER A 229 7.71 -3.54 14.73
CA SER A 229 7.83 -3.53 13.27
C SER A 229 6.54 -4.06 12.61
N ASP A 230 5.84 -4.99 13.28
CA ASP A 230 4.61 -5.60 12.80
C ASP A 230 3.38 -4.69 12.95
N ILE A 231 3.46 -3.59 13.75
CA ILE A 231 2.42 -2.55 13.84
C ILE A 231 2.02 -2.08 12.45
N ILE A 232 2.94 -2.04 11.49
CA ILE A 232 2.63 -1.63 10.12
C ILE A 232 1.55 -2.52 9.50
N GLY A 233 1.66 -3.84 9.62
CA GLY A 233 0.64 -4.76 9.09
C GLY A 233 -0.68 -4.70 9.87
N PHE A 234 -0.61 -4.46 11.18
CA PHE A 234 -1.81 -4.37 12.02
C PHE A 234 -2.57 -3.06 11.82
N ALA A 235 -1.86 -1.93 11.78
CA ALA A 235 -2.43 -0.59 11.80
C ALA A 235 -2.80 -0.06 10.42
N ALA A 236 -1.97 -0.33 9.41
CA ALA A 236 -2.16 0.28 8.11
C ALA A 236 -3.40 -0.27 7.38
N PRO A 237 -4.11 0.59 6.63
CA PRO A 237 -5.08 0.13 5.64
C PRO A 237 -4.35 -0.53 4.46
N MET A 238 -5.10 -1.25 3.62
CA MET A 238 -4.59 -1.70 2.32
C MET A 238 -4.44 -0.49 1.39
N ILE A 239 -3.21 0.02 1.24
CA ILE A 239 -2.91 1.25 0.50
C ILE A 239 -2.99 1.04 -1.02
N ARG A 240 -2.66 -0.18 -1.49
CA ARG A 240 -2.73 -0.54 -2.92
C ARG A 240 -4.18 -0.49 -3.39
N GLN A 241 -4.43 0.20 -4.50
CA GLN A 241 -5.72 0.14 -5.19
C GLN A 241 -5.87 -1.19 -5.96
N SER A 242 -7.07 -1.78 -5.93
CA SER A 242 -7.40 -2.96 -6.75
C SER A 242 -7.09 -2.70 -8.22
N PHE A 243 -6.65 -3.73 -8.93
CA PHE A 243 -6.25 -3.70 -10.34
C PHE A 243 -5.02 -2.83 -10.67
N SER A 244 -4.41 -2.16 -9.68
CA SER A 244 -3.17 -1.40 -9.89
C SER A 244 -1.95 -2.30 -9.82
N SER A 245 -1.02 -2.12 -10.78
CA SER A 245 0.32 -2.73 -10.76
C SER A 245 1.30 -1.96 -9.87
N ILE A 246 0.92 -0.76 -9.42
CA ILE A 246 1.74 0.05 -8.53
C ILE A 246 1.51 -0.42 -7.10
N VAL A 247 2.50 -1.10 -6.52
CA VAL A 247 2.38 -1.72 -5.19
C VAL A 247 3.37 -1.16 -4.16
N ARG A 248 4.29 -0.29 -4.58
CA ARG A 248 5.34 0.21 -3.70
C ARG A 248 4.82 1.32 -2.79
N VAL A 249 5.09 1.16 -1.51
CA VAL A 249 4.97 2.23 -0.51
C VAL A 249 6.35 2.57 0.03
N PRO A 250 6.60 3.83 0.37
CA PRO A 250 7.74 4.19 1.20
C PRO A 250 7.86 3.32 2.45
N GLN A 251 9.07 2.98 2.85
CA GLN A 251 9.32 2.33 4.12
C GLN A 251 9.36 3.39 5.24
N PRO A 252 8.47 3.32 6.25
CA PRO A 252 8.43 4.32 7.32
C PRO A 252 9.63 4.27 8.27
N ALA A 253 10.20 3.09 8.49
CA ALA A 253 11.43 2.90 9.27
C ALA A 253 12.38 2.00 8.52
N GLY A 254 13.62 2.44 8.28
CA GLY A 254 14.69 1.66 7.65
C GLY A 254 15.20 0.46 8.47
N TYR A 255 14.58 0.21 9.62
CA TYR A 255 15.06 -0.61 10.74
C TYR A 255 14.08 -1.74 11.12
N ALA A 256 13.31 -2.23 10.15
CA ALA A 256 12.16 -3.08 10.46
C ALA A 256 12.27 -4.41 9.72
N VAL A 257 12.98 -5.38 10.30
CA VAL A 257 12.73 -6.79 9.99
C VAL A 257 11.41 -7.16 10.66
N ARG A 258 10.41 -7.56 9.87
CA ARG A 258 9.02 -7.75 10.33
C ARG A 258 8.62 -9.19 10.25
N LEU A 259 8.23 -9.80 11.37
CA LEU A 259 7.78 -11.19 11.37
C LEU A 259 6.58 -11.38 10.44
N THR A 260 5.69 -10.39 10.34
CA THR A 260 4.51 -10.45 9.45
C THR A 260 4.84 -10.26 7.97
N GLN A 261 6.08 -9.96 7.60
CA GLN A 261 6.52 -9.85 6.21
C GLN A 261 7.53 -10.92 5.80
N GLN A 262 8.00 -11.72 6.77
CA GLN A 262 8.96 -12.78 6.53
C GLN A 262 8.23 -14.11 6.30
N GLN A 263 8.86 -14.96 5.51
CA GLN A 263 8.28 -16.23 5.13
C GLN A 263 8.02 -17.18 6.29
N GLU A 264 9.00 -17.20 7.16
CA GLU A 264 9.01 -17.85 8.44
C GLU A 264 7.77 -17.55 9.26
N GLY A 265 7.36 -16.28 9.28
CA GLY A 265 6.21 -15.83 10.05
C GLY A 265 4.93 -16.50 9.57
N PHE A 266 4.69 -16.51 8.26
CA PHE A 266 3.46 -17.10 7.70
C PHE A 266 3.45 -18.63 7.80
N VAL A 267 4.60 -19.30 7.62
CA VAL A 267 4.67 -20.76 7.74
C VAL A 267 4.44 -21.22 9.17
N VAL A 268 5.03 -20.52 10.15
CA VAL A 268 4.80 -20.78 11.57
C VAL A 268 3.34 -20.51 11.91
N PHE A 269 2.77 -19.40 11.42
CA PHE A 269 1.37 -19.06 11.61
C PHE A 269 0.44 -20.15 11.08
N HIS A 270 0.66 -20.62 9.85
CA HIS A 270 -0.15 -21.67 9.25
C HIS A 270 -0.09 -22.97 10.03
N LYS A 271 1.10 -23.39 10.46
CA LYS A 271 1.24 -24.63 11.24
C LYS A 271 0.51 -24.58 12.55
N HIS A 272 0.66 -23.50 13.31
CA HIS A 272 -0.07 -23.33 14.58
C HIS A 272 -1.57 -23.26 14.36
N LEU A 273 -2.02 -22.57 13.31
CA LEU A 273 -3.44 -22.51 12.96
C LEU A 273 -3.98 -23.90 12.60
N TYR A 274 -3.24 -24.68 11.81
CA TYR A 274 -3.59 -26.05 11.45
C TYR A 274 -3.67 -26.95 12.69
N ASP A 275 -2.65 -26.91 13.55
CA ASP A 275 -2.59 -27.71 14.77
C ASP A 275 -3.74 -27.37 15.72
N LEU A 276 -4.02 -26.07 15.92
CA LEU A 276 -5.14 -25.60 16.73
C LEU A 276 -6.47 -26.19 16.27
N VAL A 277 -6.72 -26.17 14.96
CA VAL A 277 -7.96 -26.72 14.38
C VAL A 277 -8.00 -28.24 14.51
N ALA A 278 -6.91 -28.93 14.19
CA ALA A 278 -6.82 -30.39 14.24
C ALA A 278 -6.99 -30.93 15.66
N GLU A 279 -6.36 -30.28 16.64
CA GLU A 279 -6.48 -30.64 18.05
C GLU A 279 -7.89 -30.44 18.59
N ARG A 280 -8.53 -29.31 18.27
CA ARG A 280 -9.93 -29.05 18.66
C ARG A 280 -10.88 -30.04 18.01
N ASP A 281 -10.68 -30.36 16.74
CA ASP A 281 -11.46 -31.39 16.03
C ASP A 281 -11.30 -32.77 16.69
N ALA A 282 -10.07 -33.15 17.07
CA ALA A 282 -9.82 -34.40 17.79
C ALA A 282 -10.50 -34.45 19.18
N ARG A 283 -10.64 -33.30 19.85
CA ARG A 283 -11.34 -33.16 21.13
C ARG A 283 -12.84 -32.90 21.00
N ASN A 284 -13.37 -32.80 19.78
CA ASN A 284 -14.75 -32.38 19.49
C ASN A 284 -15.11 -31.02 20.12
N GLU A 285 -14.13 -30.12 20.19
CA GLU A 285 -14.27 -28.74 20.66
C GLU A 285 -14.69 -27.82 19.51
N PRO A 286 -15.57 -26.83 19.75
CA PRO A 286 -15.99 -25.92 18.70
C PRO A 286 -14.82 -25.03 18.25
N VAL A 287 -14.52 -25.08 16.95
CA VAL A 287 -13.67 -24.10 16.26
C VAL A 287 -14.57 -23.07 15.60
N SER A 288 -14.23 -21.80 15.78
CA SER A 288 -15.01 -20.72 15.21
C SER A 288 -15.00 -20.71 13.67
N LYS A 289 -16.07 -20.19 13.06
CA LYS A 289 -16.18 -20.11 11.59
C LYS A 289 -15.08 -19.24 10.97
N GLN A 290 -14.70 -18.17 11.65
CA GLN A 290 -13.64 -17.27 11.17
C GLN A 290 -12.28 -17.98 11.18
N THR A 291 -11.93 -18.69 12.25
CA THR A 291 -10.68 -19.45 12.35
C THR A 291 -10.54 -20.48 11.23
N ARG A 292 -11.62 -21.25 10.97
CA ARG A 292 -11.64 -22.18 9.83
C ARG A 292 -11.57 -21.46 8.48
N SER A 293 -12.21 -20.30 8.36
CA SER A 293 -12.15 -19.50 7.13
C SER A 293 -10.72 -19.05 6.83
N ILE A 294 -9.96 -18.61 7.84
CA ILE A 294 -8.55 -18.22 7.68
C ILE A 294 -7.72 -19.42 7.21
N LEU A 295 -7.88 -20.59 7.84
CA LEU A 295 -7.16 -21.79 7.44
C LEU A 295 -7.47 -22.19 5.99
N HIS A 296 -8.74 -22.14 5.60
CA HIS A 296 -9.15 -22.39 4.22
C HIS A 296 -8.57 -21.35 3.24
N GLN A 297 -8.60 -20.07 3.61
CA GLN A 297 -8.04 -18.99 2.79
C GLN A 297 -6.53 -19.13 2.60
N TYR A 298 -5.80 -19.62 3.61
CA TYR A 298 -4.39 -19.94 3.51
C TYR A 298 -4.15 -21.11 2.54
N ALA A 299 -4.88 -22.22 2.70
CA ALA A 299 -4.79 -23.37 1.82
C ALA A 299 -5.10 -23.01 0.35
N GLU A 300 -6.06 -22.11 0.13
CA GLU A 300 -6.37 -21.57 -1.20
C GLU A 300 -5.19 -20.79 -1.79
N LEU A 301 -4.53 -19.91 -1.01
CA LEU A 301 -3.36 -19.17 -1.47
C LEU A 301 -2.21 -20.11 -1.83
N LEU A 302 -1.95 -21.11 -0.99
CA LEU A 302 -0.91 -22.10 -1.24
C LEU A 302 -1.21 -22.91 -2.51
N TYR A 303 -2.46 -23.34 -2.69
CA TYR A 303 -2.87 -24.12 -3.85
C TYR A 303 -2.77 -23.33 -5.17
N ARG A 304 -3.24 -22.07 -5.18
CA ARG A 304 -3.30 -21.25 -6.41
C ARG A 304 -2.01 -20.50 -6.71
N TYR A 305 -1.31 -20.07 -5.66
CA TYR A 305 -0.23 -19.10 -5.75
C TYR A 305 0.99 -19.53 -4.92
N GLY A 306 1.20 -20.82 -4.65
CA GLY A 306 2.28 -21.32 -3.79
C GLY A 306 3.67 -20.76 -4.15
N GLU A 307 3.98 -20.60 -5.44
CA GLU A 307 5.22 -19.95 -5.88
C GLU A 307 5.30 -18.47 -5.50
N GLN A 308 4.20 -17.71 -5.52
CA GLN A 308 4.19 -16.30 -5.14
C GLN A 308 3.97 -16.08 -3.63
N TRP A 309 3.44 -17.09 -2.95
CA TRP A 309 3.08 -17.05 -1.54
C TRP A 309 4.21 -17.55 -0.62
N GLU A 310 4.75 -18.75 -0.87
CA GLU A 310 5.76 -19.38 0.01
C GLU A 310 7.11 -19.67 -0.65
N ASN A 311 7.34 -19.41 -1.94
CA ASN A 311 8.68 -19.66 -2.48
C ASN A 311 9.64 -18.55 -2.03
N HIS A 312 10.64 -18.87 -1.22
CA HIS A 312 11.63 -17.92 -0.70
C HIS A 312 12.36 -17.15 -1.80
N GLU A 313 12.66 -17.80 -2.92
CA GLU A 313 13.34 -17.15 -4.05
C GLU A 313 12.46 -16.10 -4.73
N VAL A 314 11.13 -16.33 -4.75
CA VAL A 314 10.13 -15.42 -5.35
C VAL A 314 9.60 -14.41 -4.32
N CYS A 315 9.56 -14.76 -3.04
CA CYS A 315 9.20 -13.84 -1.95
C CYS A 315 10.25 -12.75 -1.77
N ASN A 316 11.52 -13.08 -2.09
CA ASN A 316 12.62 -12.11 -2.17
C ASN A 316 12.73 -11.43 -3.55
N GLN A 317 12.04 -11.91 -4.60
CA GLN A 317 11.87 -11.14 -5.83
C GLN A 317 11.02 -9.88 -5.57
N LYS A 318 11.12 -8.90 -6.46
CA LYS A 318 10.44 -7.62 -6.25
C LYS A 318 8.94 -7.90 -6.16
N LEU A 319 8.24 -7.36 -5.15
CA LEU A 319 6.77 -7.46 -5.03
C LEU A 319 6.03 -7.09 -6.34
N ASN A 320 6.67 -6.27 -7.19
CA ASN A 320 6.20 -5.88 -8.51
C ASN A 320 6.10 -7.04 -9.51
N ASP A 321 6.77 -8.16 -9.26
CA ASP A 321 6.80 -9.33 -10.15
C ASP A 321 5.62 -10.28 -9.89
N ARG A 322 4.85 -10.03 -8.81
CA ARG A 322 3.66 -10.82 -8.47
C ARG A 322 2.49 -10.47 -9.39
N SER A 323 1.63 -11.46 -9.67
CA SER A 323 0.50 -11.25 -10.58
C SER A 323 -0.53 -10.28 -9.97
N LEU A 324 -1.17 -9.49 -10.83
CA LEU A 324 -2.25 -8.58 -10.42
C LEU A 324 -3.38 -9.34 -9.73
N GLU A 325 -3.72 -10.53 -10.23
CA GLU A 325 -4.74 -11.39 -9.65
C GLU A 325 -4.40 -11.80 -8.21
N PHE A 326 -3.16 -12.20 -7.96
CA PHE A 326 -2.68 -12.54 -6.61
C PHE A 326 -2.79 -11.33 -5.68
N MET A 327 -2.34 -10.15 -6.12
CA MET A 327 -2.39 -8.92 -5.33
C MET A 327 -3.83 -8.46 -5.06
N ASP A 328 -4.75 -8.64 -6.01
CA ASP A 328 -6.18 -8.36 -5.83
C ASP A 328 -6.84 -9.36 -4.88
N ASN A 329 -6.41 -10.62 -4.92
CA ASN A 329 -6.85 -11.65 -4.00
C ASN A 329 -6.44 -11.33 -2.55
N LEU A 330 -5.19 -10.91 -2.31
CA LEU A 330 -4.74 -10.41 -1.00
C LEU A 330 -5.52 -9.18 -0.55
N HIS A 331 -5.77 -8.23 -1.45
CA HIS A 331 -6.62 -7.06 -1.15
C HIS A 331 -8.01 -7.50 -0.66
N GLY A 332 -8.64 -8.46 -1.34
CA GLY A 332 -9.93 -9.01 -0.94
C GLY A 332 -9.91 -9.62 0.46
N LYS A 333 -8.87 -10.40 0.79
CA LYS A 333 -8.69 -11.03 2.11
C LYS A 333 -8.47 -10.01 3.22
N HIS A 334 -7.65 -8.98 2.97
CA HIS A 334 -7.48 -7.86 3.91
C HIS A 334 -8.79 -7.10 4.17
N THR A 335 -9.56 -6.82 3.11
CA THR A 335 -10.88 -6.16 3.23
C THR A 335 -11.86 -7.01 4.03
N ALA A 336 -11.87 -8.34 3.83
CA ALA A 336 -12.70 -9.26 4.60
C ALA A 336 -12.31 -9.27 6.10
N ALA A 337 -11.02 -9.31 6.42
CA ALA A 337 -10.54 -9.23 7.81
C ALA A 337 -10.88 -7.88 8.46
N THR A 338 -10.74 -6.78 7.72
CA THR A 338 -11.14 -5.43 8.18
C THR A 338 -12.64 -5.37 8.46
N LYS A 339 -13.46 -5.96 7.58
CA LYS A 339 -14.91 -6.07 7.77
C LYS A 339 -15.26 -6.88 9.01
N TYR A 340 -14.56 -8.00 9.25
CA TYR A 340 -14.75 -8.80 10.47
C TYR A 340 -14.61 -7.95 11.73
N PHE A 341 -13.58 -7.11 11.84
CA PHE A 341 -13.39 -6.24 13.00
C PHE A 341 -14.46 -5.14 13.13
N LYS A 342 -14.92 -4.57 12.02
CA LYS A 342 -16.05 -3.62 12.03
C LYS A 342 -17.31 -4.28 12.58
N ASP A 343 -17.63 -5.47 12.08
CA ASP A 343 -18.81 -6.23 12.52
C ASP A 343 -18.69 -6.64 13.99
N LEU A 344 -17.48 -7.02 14.44
CA LEU A 344 -17.18 -7.36 15.83
C LEU A 344 -17.35 -6.14 16.76
N MET A 345 -16.75 -5.01 16.43
CA MET A 345 -16.90 -3.77 17.20
C MET A 345 -18.37 -3.31 17.24
N ALA A 346 -19.09 -3.38 16.12
CA ALA A 346 -20.52 -3.02 16.09
C ALA A 346 -21.35 -3.90 17.03
N ARG A 347 -21.08 -5.21 17.05
CA ARG A 347 -21.78 -6.18 17.90
C ARG A 347 -21.58 -5.91 19.40
N TYR A 348 -20.35 -5.58 19.81
CA TYR A 348 -20.02 -5.42 21.23
C TYR A 348 -20.12 -3.97 21.74
N ASN A 349 -19.98 -2.96 20.87
CA ASN A 349 -20.00 -1.56 21.28
C ASN A 349 -21.37 -0.88 21.06
N GLY A 350 -22.25 -1.45 20.22
CA GLY A 350 -23.51 -0.82 19.80
C GLY A 350 -24.77 -1.27 20.55
N THR A 351 -24.69 -2.32 21.36
CA THR A 351 -25.85 -2.81 22.13
C THR A 351 -25.75 -2.25 23.54
N GLY A 352 -26.61 -1.27 23.87
CA GLY A 352 -26.58 -0.49 25.12
C GLY A 352 -26.78 -1.28 26.43
N GLU A 353 -26.59 -2.60 26.41
CA GLU A 353 -26.78 -3.52 27.52
C GLU A 353 -25.54 -4.36 27.86
N LYS A 354 -24.33 -4.00 27.39
CA LYS A 354 -23.14 -4.84 27.63
C LYS A 354 -21.97 -4.07 28.24
N SER A 355 -21.51 -4.59 29.38
CA SER A 355 -20.31 -4.20 30.14
C SER A 355 -18.98 -4.44 29.41
N GLN A 356 -19.01 -5.01 28.21
CA GLN A 356 -17.81 -5.44 27.47
C GLN A 356 -17.67 -4.66 26.18
N VAL A 357 -16.66 -3.78 26.11
CA VAL A 357 -16.32 -2.98 24.93
C VAL A 357 -15.13 -3.64 24.22
N PHE A 358 -15.28 -3.97 22.94
CA PHE A 358 -14.17 -4.46 22.13
C PHE A 358 -13.51 -3.30 21.39
N ARG A 359 -12.19 -3.16 21.54
CA ARG A 359 -11.39 -2.18 20.79
C ARG A 359 -10.26 -2.90 20.07
N TYR A 360 -10.17 -2.70 18.75
CA TYR A 360 -9.10 -3.27 17.95
C TYR A 360 -7.71 -2.82 18.40
N THR A 361 -7.58 -1.54 18.78
CA THR A 361 -6.34 -0.97 19.32
C THR A 361 -5.88 -1.67 20.59
N ASP A 362 -6.80 -2.08 21.46
CA ASP A 362 -6.45 -2.78 22.70
C ASP A 362 -5.84 -4.15 22.44
N LEU A 363 -6.38 -4.88 21.45
CA LEU A 363 -5.85 -6.17 21.01
C LEU A 363 -4.46 -6.02 20.38
N MET A 364 -4.31 -5.03 19.50
CA MET A 364 -3.04 -4.73 18.86
C MET A 364 -1.96 -4.35 19.89
N TYR A 365 -2.28 -3.49 20.87
CA TYR A 365 -1.33 -3.09 21.90
C TYR A 365 -0.95 -4.25 22.81
N ALA A 366 -1.90 -5.10 23.20
CA ALA A 366 -1.62 -6.30 23.98
C ALA A 366 -0.65 -7.24 23.21
N HIS A 367 -0.87 -7.43 21.91
CA HIS A 367 0.04 -8.20 21.08
C HIS A 367 1.44 -7.59 21.03
N VAL A 368 1.59 -6.30 20.70
CA VAL A 368 2.90 -5.63 20.59
C VAL A 368 3.65 -5.69 21.93
N ARG A 369 2.96 -5.41 23.04
CA ARG A 369 3.54 -5.46 24.39
C ARG A 369 4.13 -6.83 24.69
N HIS A 370 3.37 -7.89 24.46
CA HIS A 370 3.85 -9.25 24.73
C HIS A 370 4.88 -9.72 23.72
N ALA A 371 4.73 -9.38 22.44
CA ALA A 371 5.74 -9.63 21.42
C ALA A 371 7.10 -9.08 21.85
N VAL A 372 7.15 -7.83 22.31
CA VAL A 372 8.37 -7.19 22.83
C VAL A 372 8.85 -7.86 24.12
N ASN A 373 7.97 -8.04 25.10
CA ASN A 373 8.36 -8.51 26.43
C ASN A 373 8.94 -9.92 26.43
N TYR A 374 8.41 -10.80 25.59
CA TYR A 374 8.83 -12.21 25.53
C TYR A 374 9.85 -12.49 24.41
N PHE A 375 10.22 -11.48 23.62
CA PHE A 375 11.22 -11.65 22.59
C PHE A 375 12.60 -12.13 23.10
N PRO A 376 13.12 -11.67 24.26
CA PRO A 376 14.37 -12.21 24.80
C PRO A 376 14.35 -13.73 25.01
N GLU A 377 13.19 -14.33 25.32
CA GLU A 377 13.09 -15.79 25.42
C GLU A 377 13.28 -16.48 24.06
N ALA A 378 12.83 -15.88 22.95
CA ALA A 378 13.13 -16.40 21.61
C ALA A 378 14.65 -16.41 21.37
N LEU A 379 15.35 -15.33 21.75
CA LEU A 379 16.81 -15.26 21.61
C LEU A 379 17.53 -16.33 22.44
N GLU A 380 17.13 -16.50 23.71
CA GLU A 380 17.66 -17.55 24.57
C GLU A 380 17.44 -18.93 23.98
N ARG A 381 16.24 -19.21 23.44
CA ARG A 381 15.91 -20.50 22.79
C ARG A 381 16.74 -20.75 21.54
N VAL A 382 16.95 -19.73 20.70
CA VAL A 382 17.83 -19.83 19.52
C VAL A 382 19.27 -20.16 19.94
N ASN A 383 19.74 -19.59 21.05
CA ASN A 383 21.09 -19.81 21.55
C ASN A 383 21.27 -21.16 22.28
N ALA A 384 20.23 -21.68 22.94
CA ALA A 384 20.33 -22.81 23.86
C ALA A 384 20.22 -24.21 23.21
N SER A 385 19.64 -24.34 22.01
CA SER A 385 19.45 -25.66 21.38
C SER A 385 19.07 -25.54 19.91
N PRO A 386 19.05 -26.63 19.11
CA PRO A 386 18.59 -26.50 17.74
C PRO A 386 17.15 -25.99 17.78
N SER A 387 16.92 -24.79 17.25
CA SER A 387 15.62 -24.16 17.23
C SER A 387 14.53 -25.14 16.82
N ARG A 388 13.30 -24.95 17.30
CA ARG A 388 12.11 -25.74 16.90
C ARG A 388 11.98 -25.82 15.37
N ALA A 389 12.59 -24.86 14.67
CA ALA A 389 12.66 -24.79 13.23
C ALA A 389 13.49 -25.90 12.54
N ARG A 390 14.48 -26.55 13.18
CA ARG A 390 15.42 -27.43 12.46
C ARG A 390 14.79 -28.63 11.77
N ASN A 391 13.59 -29.07 12.15
CA ASN A 391 13.00 -30.32 11.64
C ASN A 391 11.52 -30.27 11.24
N HIS A 392 10.78 -29.17 11.44
CA HIS A 392 9.32 -29.20 11.31
C HIS A 392 8.75 -28.62 10.02
N TYR A 393 9.54 -27.84 9.28
CA TYR A 393 9.00 -27.03 8.18
C TYR A 393 9.57 -27.36 6.81
N GLY A 394 10.52 -28.30 6.68
CA GLY A 394 11.27 -28.55 5.43
C GLY A 394 12.11 -27.35 4.95
N LEU A 395 12.03 -26.25 5.68
CA LEU A 395 12.71 -25.00 5.50
C LEU A 395 14.06 -25.06 6.23
N ARG A 396 15.15 -24.64 5.58
CA ARG A 396 16.47 -24.41 6.22
C ARG A 396 16.44 -23.18 7.14
N VAL A 397 15.38 -23.03 7.93
CA VAL A 397 15.03 -21.74 8.50
C VAL A 397 15.10 -21.79 10.02
N ALA A 398 16.27 -22.22 10.48
CA ALA A 398 16.65 -22.08 11.88
C ALA A 398 17.10 -20.64 12.12
N GLY A 399 16.19 -19.83 12.67
CA GLY A 399 16.51 -18.45 13.01
C GLY A 399 15.60 -17.88 14.08
N TRP A 400 15.97 -16.69 14.54
CA TRP A 400 15.20 -15.90 15.50
C TRP A 400 13.84 -15.47 14.96
N ILE A 401 13.67 -15.36 13.64
CA ILE A 401 12.39 -14.98 13.02
C ILE A 401 11.35 -16.07 13.31
N THR A 402 11.71 -17.32 13.06
CA THR A 402 10.86 -18.49 13.36
C THR A 402 10.54 -18.58 14.85
N GLU A 403 11.55 -18.49 15.72
CA GLU A 403 11.30 -18.54 17.17
C GLU A 403 10.48 -17.35 17.67
N GLY A 404 10.70 -16.15 17.13
CA GLY A 404 9.89 -14.98 17.43
C GLY A 404 8.43 -15.18 17.04
N ALA A 405 8.18 -15.77 15.87
CA ALA A 405 6.82 -16.14 15.46
C ALA A 405 6.20 -17.21 16.39
N HIS A 406 6.96 -18.19 16.87
CA HIS A 406 6.46 -19.13 17.88
C HIS A 406 6.12 -18.43 19.20
N ILE A 407 6.95 -17.48 19.66
CA ILE A 407 6.70 -16.71 20.89
C ILE A 407 5.37 -15.96 20.82
N TYR A 408 4.94 -15.51 19.64
CA TYR A 408 3.64 -14.85 19.48
C TYR A 408 2.48 -15.79 19.86
N PHE A 409 2.54 -17.05 19.43
CA PHE A 409 1.54 -18.06 19.75
C PHE A 409 1.64 -18.54 21.19
N ASP A 410 2.86 -18.80 21.68
CA ASP A 410 3.11 -19.25 23.05
C ASP A 410 2.52 -18.25 24.09
N ASN A 411 2.40 -16.98 23.71
CA ASN A 411 1.91 -15.89 24.57
C ASN A 411 0.49 -15.40 24.27
N ILE A 412 -0.29 -16.10 23.45
CA ILE A 412 -1.68 -15.71 23.17
C ILE A 412 -2.55 -15.63 24.44
N SER A 413 -2.27 -16.50 25.42
CA SER A 413 -2.96 -16.49 26.73
C SER A 413 -2.75 -15.18 27.48
N LYS A 414 -1.60 -14.52 27.31
CA LYS A 414 -1.30 -13.21 27.91
C LYS A 414 -2.09 -12.09 27.21
N VAL A 415 -2.19 -12.13 25.88
CA VAL A 415 -3.05 -11.23 25.10
C VAL A 415 -4.51 -11.33 25.54
N ILE A 416 -5.00 -12.56 25.75
CA ILE A 416 -6.36 -12.83 26.26
C ILE A 416 -6.54 -12.23 27.66
N TRP A 417 -5.57 -12.41 28.54
CA TRP A 417 -5.60 -11.84 29.89
C TRP A 417 -5.61 -10.31 29.86
N ASP A 418 -4.80 -9.68 29.01
CA ASP A 418 -4.77 -8.23 28.83
C ASP A 418 -6.13 -7.70 28.35
N MET A 419 -6.76 -8.36 27.37
CA MET A 419 -8.09 -7.98 26.89
C MET A 419 -9.17 -8.13 27.98
N ARG A 420 -9.11 -9.20 28.78
CA ARG A 420 -9.97 -9.38 29.95
C ARG A 420 -9.79 -8.25 30.97
N SER A 421 -8.54 -7.86 31.25
CA SER A 421 -8.25 -6.77 32.19
C SER A 421 -8.84 -5.41 31.76
N LYS A 422 -9.04 -5.23 30.45
CA LYS A 422 -9.69 -4.06 29.84
C LYS A 422 -11.21 -4.18 29.74
N GLY A 423 -11.80 -5.21 30.36
CA GLY A 423 -13.24 -5.41 30.43
C GLY A 423 -13.83 -6.25 29.29
N PHE A 424 -13.00 -6.88 28.44
CA PHE A 424 -13.47 -7.79 27.39
C PHE A 424 -13.19 -9.26 27.74
N ASP A 425 -14.10 -9.88 28.50
CA ASP A 425 -13.96 -11.27 28.97
C ASP A 425 -14.70 -12.25 28.05
N GLN A 426 -14.13 -12.47 26.86
CA GLN A 426 -14.57 -13.46 25.87
C GLN A 426 -13.34 -14.13 25.25
N PRO A 427 -12.67 -15.06 25.96
CA PRO A 427 -11.34 -15.54 25.58
C PRO A 427 -11.30 -16.17 24.18
N GLU A 428 -12.33 -16.90 23.78
CA GLU A 428 -12.44 -17.53 22.46
C GLU A 428 -12.58 -16.49 21.34
N ILE A 429 -13.28 -15.39 21.60
CA ILE A 429 -13.42 -14.27 20.66
C ILE A 429 -12.12 -13.49 20.57
N VAL A 430 -11.39 -13.32 21.67
CA VAL A 430 -10.07 -12.66 21.66
C VAL A 430 -9.05 -13.48 20.86
N GLU A 431 -9.01 -14.81 21.05
CA GLU A 431 -8.17 -15.71 20.26
C GLU A 431 -8.50 -15.63 18.76
N GLU A 432 -9.79 -15.75 18.39
CA GLU A 432 -10.25 -15.62 17.00
C GLU A 432 -9.87 -14.25 16.39
N ALA A 433 -10.09 -13.18 17.15
CA ALA A 433 -9.77 -11.83 16.75
C ALA A 433 -8.26 -11.65 16.57
N TRP A 434 -7.45 -12.24 17.45
CA TRP A 434 -5.99 -12.22 17.34
C TRP A 434 -5.51 -12.95 16.08
N LEU A 435 -6.03 -14.16 15.81
CA LEU A 435 -5.71 -14.91 14.59
C LEU A 435 -6.10 -14.13 13.32
N THR A 436 -7.25 -13.44 13.36
CA THR A 436 -7.71 -12.59 12.25
C THR A 436 -6.83 -11.35 12.07
N MET A 437 -6.31 -10.78 13.16
CA MET A 437 -5.40 -9.64 13.12
C MET A 437 -4.04 -10.03 12.52
N MET A 438 -3.51 -11.18 12.93
CA MET A 438 -2.30 -11.77 12.33
C MET A 438 -2.51 -12.05 10.85
N TRP A 439 -3.63 -12.67 10.47
CA TRP A 439 -3.97 -12.92 9.07
C TRP A 439 -4.13 -11.65 8.24
N LYS A 440 -4.69 -10.57 8.81
CA LYS A 440 -4.79 -9.27 8.15
C LYS A 440 -3.40 -8.67 7.84
N ALA A 441 -2.41 -8.94 8.69
CA ALA A 441 -1.09 -8.33 8.61
C ALA A 441 -0.15 -9.01 7.62
N PHE A 442 -0.36 -10.30 7.34
CA PHE A 442 0.27 -11.02 6.24
C PHE A 442 -0.36 -10.63 4.90
#